data_AF-A0A8J4N9E1-F1
#
_entry.id   AF-A0A8J4N9E1-F1
#
_cell.length_a   1.000
_cell.length_b   1.000
_cell.length_c   1.000
_cell.angle_alpha   90.00
_cell.angle_beta   90.00
_cell.angle_gamma   90.00
#
_symmetry.space_group_name_H-M   'P 1'
#
loop_
_entity.id
_entity.type
_entity.pdbx_description
1 polymer ?
#
loop_
_entity_poly.entity_id
_entity_poly.type
_entity_poly.pdbx_seq_one_letter_code
_entity_poly.pdbx_strand_id
1 'polypeptide(L)'
;ESNAVEELLKNSSDKAYGKQVLTWEGESSAVSQDAVQEAARACSETVIDEWDEDYDKGKVKKVKKLKREWKRQSNPFQQLQAKRGFWSATHPAKAASLSSRL
;
A
#
# COMPACT_ATOMS: atom_id res chain seq x y z
N GLU A 1 -12.74 -38.25 1.42
CA GLU A 1 -12.26 -37.42 2.55
C GLU A 1 -12.50 -35.96 2.20
N SER A 2 -13.62 -35.39 2.66
CA SER A 2 -13.81 -33.93 2.63
C SER A 2 -12.84 -33.33 3.64
N ASN A 3 -12.06 -32.32 3.23
CA ASN A 3 -11.14 -31.63 4.11
C ASN A 3 -11.97 -30.84 5.14
N ALA A 4 -11.72 -31.02 6.43
CA ALA A 4 -12.43 -30.31 7.51
C ALA A 4 -12.48 -28.78 7.29
N VAL A 5 -11.45 -28.22 6.65
CA VAL A 5 -11.40 -26.79 6.28
C VAL A 5 -12.50 -26.40 5.30
N GLU A 6 -12.81 -27.25 4.32
CA GLU A 6 -13.82 -26.99 3.30
C GLU A 6 -15.22 -26.98 3.91
N GLU A 7 -15.50 -27.88 4.86
CA GLU A 7 -16.76 -27.88 5.60
C GLU A 7 -16.90 -26.65 6.50
N LEU A 8 -15.81 -26.22 7.15
CA LEU A 8 -15.79 -25.01 7.96
C LEU A 8 -16.02 -23.75 7.12
N LEU A 9 -15.36 -23.63 5.97
CA LEU A 9 -15.58 -22.52 5.04
C LEU A 9 -17.01 -22.49 4.50
N LYS A 10 -17.59 -23.65 4.23
CA LYS A 10 -19.00 -23.74 3.83
C LYS A 10 -19.94 -23.30 4.95
N ASN A 11 -19.55 -23.47 6.20
CA ASN A 11 -20.32 -23.18 7.40
C ASN A 11 -20.08 -21.78 8.00
N SER A 12 -19.03 -21.09 7.56
CA SER A 12 -18.71 -19.73 8.01
C SER A 12 -19.56 -18.64 7.38
N SER A 13 -20.33 -18.93 6.32
CA SER A 13 -21.21 -17.96 5.65
C SER A 13 -22.65 -18.00 6.16
N ASP A 14 -23.38 -16.90 5.94
CA ASP A 14 -24.83 -16.61 6.07
C ASP A 14 -25.74 -17.75 6.55
N LYS A 15 -25.55 -18.18 7.82
CA LYS A 15 -26.29 -19.28 8.46
C LYS A 15 -26.60 -18.94 9.90
N ALA A 16 -27.84 -19.19 10.32
CA ALA A 16 -28.31 -18.87 11.67
C ALA A 16 -27.54 -19.59 12.80
N TYR A 17 -27.15 -20.85 12.60
CA TYR A 17 -26.50 -21.69 13.63
C TYR A 17 -25.15 -22.27 13.18
N GLY A 18 -24.49 -21.61 12.22
CA GLY A 18 -23.26 -22.12 11.60
C GLY A 18 -23.47 -23.34 10.69
N LYS A 19 -24.69 -23.86 10.56
CA LYS A 19 -25.06 -24.89 9.57
C LYS A 19 -26.47 -24.64 9.05
N GLN A 20 -26.75 -25.14 7.86
CA GLN A 20 -28.09 -25.14 7.30
C GLN A 20 -28.97 -26.07 8.15
N VAL A 21 -30.08 -25.54 8.64
CA VAL A 21 -31.10 -26.29 9.35
C VAL A 21 -32.11 -26.78 8.33
N LEU A 22 -32.36 -28.09 8.32
CA LEU A 22 -33.34 -28.71 7.45
C LEU A 22 -34.65 -28.94 8.22
N THR A 23 -35.77 -28.98 7.49
CA THR A 23 -37.05 -29.47 7.98
C THR A 23 -37.01 -30.99 8.14
N TRP A 24 -38.04 -31.56 8.75
CA TRP A 24 -38.19 -33.02 8.85
C TRP A 24 -38.23 -33.69 7.48
N GLU A 25 -38.79 -33.02 6.47
CA GLU A 25 -38.78 -33.41 5.06
C GLU A 25 -37.44 -33.20 4.34
N GLY A 26 -36.42 -32.64 5.01
CA GLY A 26 -35.09 -32.42 4.43
C GLY A 26 -34.96 -31.15 3.59
N GLU A 27 -35.98 -30.30 3.56
CA GLU A 27 -35.95 -29.00 2.87
C GLU A 27 -35.28 -27.93 3.74
N SER A 28 -34.87 -26.79 3.16
CA SER A 28 -34.33 -25.68 3.94
C SER A 28 -35.37 -25.13 4.93
N SER A 29 -35.05 -25.08 6.21
CA SER A 29 -35.92 -24.48 7.22
C SER A 29 -36.12 -22.99 6.95
N ALA A 30 -37.28 -22.45 7.36
CA ALA A 30 -37.59 -21.03 7.34
C ALA A 30 -36.47 -20.19 7.98
N VAL A 31 -35.90 -20.66 9.09
CA VAL A 31 -34.80 -19.97 9.79
C VAL A 31 -33.53 -19.86 8.92
N SER A 32 -33.23 -20.87 8.10
CA SER A 32 -32.08 -20.80 7.19
C SER A 32 -32.35 -19.89 6.00
N GLN A 33 -33.58 -19.86 5.49
CA GLN A 33 -33.97 -18.94 4.43
C GLN A 33 -33.95 -17.49 4.91
N ASP A 34 -34.43 -17.22 6.12
CA ASP A 34 -34.42 -15.90 6.72
C ASP A 34 -32.99 -15.40 6.96
N ALA A 35 -32.10 -16.25 7.46
CA ALA A 35 -30.70 -15.89 7.65
C ALA A 35 -30.01 -15.45 6.34
N VAL A 36 -30.30 -16.12 5.22
CA VAL A 36 -29.77 -15.73 3.91
C VAL A 36 -30.35 -14.38 3.45
N GLN A 37 -31.65 -14.18 3.66
CA GLN A 37 -32.30 -12.90 3.31
C GLN A 37 -31.81 -11.75 4.18
N GLU A 38 -31.59 -11.99 5.47
CA GLU A 38 -31.08 -11.02 6.42
C GLU A 38 -29.65 -10.62 6.09
N ALA A 39 -28.78 -11.60 5.77
CA ALA A 39 -27.43 -11.32 5.29
C ALA A 39 -27.42 -10.48 4.00
N ALA A 40 -28.29 -10.82 3.04
CA ALA A 40 -28.44 -10.05 1.81
C ALA A 40 -28.92 -8.61 2.08
N ARG A 41 -29.86 -8.44 3.01
CA ARG A 41 -30.35 -7.12 3.44
C ARG A 41 -29.26 -6.32 4.14
N ALA A 42 -28.53 -6.93 5.08
CA ALA A 42 -27.43 -6.28 5.78
C ALA A 42 -26.36 -5.76 4.81
N CYS A 43 -25.99 -6.55 3.79
CA CYS A 43 -25.08 -6.10 2.72
C CYS A 43 -25.62 -4.94 1.88
N SER A 44 -26.94 -4.81 1.75
CA SER A 44 -27.57 -3.67 1.06
C SER A 44 -27.83 -2.47 1.97
N GLU A 45 -27.92 -2.70 3.28
CA GLU A 45 -28.21 -1.72 4.33
C GLU A 45 -26.93 -1.11 4.91
N THR A 46 -25.76 -1.71 4.67
CA THR A 46 -24.49 -0.99 4.82
C THR A 46 -24.49 0.17 3.85
N VAL A 47 -25.01 1.30 4.32
CA VAL A 47 -24.87 2.62 3.72
C VAL A 47 -23.39 2.92 3.81
N ILE A 48 -22.67 2.62 2.74
CA ILE A 48 -21.30 3.13 2.55
C ILE A 48 -21.48 4.65 2.47
N ASP A 49 -21.28 5.32 3.60
CA ASP A 49 -21.25 6.77 3.63
C ASP A 49 -19.84 7.25 3.26
N GLU A 50 -19.69 8.56 3.06
CA GLU A 50 -18.41 9.15 2.67
C GLU A 50 -17.30 8.90 3.72
N TRP A 51 -17.66 8.48 4.94
CA TRP A 51 -16.70 8.21 6.00
C TRP A 51 -16.04 6.84 5.87
N ASP A 52 -16.77 5.81 5.48
CA ASP A 52 -16.22 4.46 5.27
C ASP A 52 -15.13 4.47 4.19
N GLU A 53 -15.36 5.19 3.09
CA GLU A 53 -14.37 5.30 2.01
C GLU A 53 -13.08 6.01 2.45
N ASP A 54 -13.19 7.04 3.30
CA ASP A 54 -12.04 7.81 3.78
C ASP A 54 -11.26 7.06 4.87
N TYR A 55 -11.92 6.19 5.62
CA TYR A 55 -11.27 5.30 6.57
C TYR A 55 -10.43 4.22 5.88
N ASP A 56 -10.97 3.57 4.84
CA ASP A 56 -10.29 2.52 4.08
C ASP A 56 -9.07 3.01 3.30
N LYS A 57 -9.09 4.27 2.84
CA LYS A 57 -7.93 4.92 2.19
C LYS A 57 -6.72 5.04 3.14
N GLY A 58 -6.96 4.96 4.45
CA GLY A 58 -5.93 5.05 5.48
C GLY A 58 -5.24 6.41 5.56
N LYS A 59 -4.34 6.57 6.54
CA LYS A 59 -3.65 7.84 6.79
C LYS A 59 -2.43 8.01 5.88
N VAL A 60 -2.57 8.75 4.78
CA VAL A 60 -1.45 9.10 3.91
C VAL A 60 -0.52 10.10 4.59
N LYS A 61 0.76 9.73 4.78
CA LYS A 61 1.77 10.67 5.29
C LYS A 61 2.04 11.75 4.25
N LYS A 62 1.94 13.02 4.66
CA LYS A 62 2.29 14.17 3.82
C LYS A 62 3.76 14.10 3.42
N VAL A 63 4.03 13.76 2.16
CA VAL A 63 5.38 13.79 1.61
C VAL A 63 5.75 15.26 1.35
N LYS A 64 6.74 15.76 2.08
CA LYS A 64 7.32 17.08 1.79
C LYS A 64 7.97 17.00 0.42
N LYS A 65 7.52 17.81 -0.55
CA LYS A 65 8.17 17.89 -1.86
C LYS A 65 9.67 18.13 -1.61
N LEU A 66 10.49 17.19 -2.06
CA LEU A 66 11.95 17.31 -2.02
C LEU A 66 12.26 18.65 -2.68
N LYS A 67 12.74 19.61 -1.89
CA LYS A 67 12.95 20.96 -2.38
C LYS A 67 13.89 20.83 -3.58
N ARG A 68 13.49 21.41 -4.71
CA ARG A 68 14.28 21.59 -5.94
C ARG A 68 15.67 22.22 -5.68
N GLU A 69 15.92 22.66 -4.45
CA GLU A 69 17.20 23.06 -3.87
C GLU A 69 18.33 22.04 -4.01
N TRP A 70 18.07 20.74 -4.17
CA TRP A 70 19.17 19.79 -4.43
C TRP A 70 19.83 19.98 -5.80
N LYS A 71 19.14 20.67 -6.73
CA LYS A 71 19.69 21.16 -8.00
C LYS A 71 20.19 22.60 -7.93
N ARG A 72 20.48 23.15 -6.74
CA ARG A 72 21.26 24.38 -6.67
C ARG A 72 22.67 24.07 -7.17
N GLN A 73 23.09 24.80 -8.21
CA GLN A 73 24.48 24.81 -8.64
C GLN A 73 25.36 24.99 -7.40
N SER A 74 26.42 24.17 -7.28
CA SER A 74 27.31 24.16 -6.13
C SER A 74 27.73 25.59 -5.78
N ASN A 75 27.82 25.87 -4.48
CA ASN A 75 28.13 27.21 -3.98
C ASN A 75 29.39 27.76 -4.69
N PRO A 76 29.41 29.00 -5.20
CA PRO A 76 30.60 29.58 -5.83
C PRO A 76 31.87 29.47 -4.99
N PHE A 77 31.76 29.51 -3.65
CA PHE A 77 32.90 29.28 -2.75
C PHE A 77 33.36 27.81 -2.73
N GLN A 78 32.46 26.85 -2.88
CA GLN A 78 32.81 25.43 -3.05
C GLN A 78 33.47 25.19 -4.41
N GLN A 79 32.99 25.84 -5.48
CA GLN A 79 33.63 25.79 -6.79
C GLN A 79 35.04 26.40 -6.76
N LEU A 80 35.22 27.53 -6.06
CA LEU A 80 36.51 28.18 -5.90
C LEU A 80 37.50 27.31 -5.11
N GLN A 81 37.04 26.64 -4.05
CA GLN A 81 37.86 25.68 -3.31
C GLN A 81 38.22 24.45 -4.15
N ALA A 82 37.30 23.91 -4.93
CA ALA A 82 37.60 22.80 -5.84
C ALA A 82 38.67 23.17 -6.87
N LYS A 83 38.60 24.39 -7.43
CA LYS A 83 39.64 24.93 -8.33
C LYS A 83 40.99 25.07 -7.62
N ARG A 84 41.02 25.60 -6.39
CA ARG A 84 42.27 25.74 -5.61
C ARG A 84 42.88 24.38 -5.26
N GLY A 85 42.06 23.45 -4.77
CA GLY A 85 42.49 22.09 -4.41
C GLY A 85 43.10 21.32 -5.59
N PHE A 86 42.57 21.50 -6.81
CA PHE A 86 43.12 20.90 -8.02
C PHE A 86 44.57 21.34 -8.32
N TRP A 87 44.87 22.63 -8.21
CA TRP A 87 46.21 23.18 -8.44
C TRP A 87 47.16 23.01 -7.25
N SER A 88 46.64 22.87 -6.04
CA SER A 88 47.44 22.58 -4.84
C SER A 88 47.82 21.10 -4.70
N ALA A 89 46.96 20.17 -5.15
CA ALA A 89 47.22 18.73 -5.06
C ALA A 89 47.97 18.16 -6.28
N THR A 90 47.99 18.87 -7.41
CA THR A 90 48.65 18.40 -8.64
C THR A 90 50.02 19.05 -8.78
N HIS A 91 51.09 18.26 -8.62
CA HIS A 91 52.45 18.69 -8.93
C HIS A 91 52.52 19.22 -10.38
N PRO A 92 53.18 20.36 -10.67
CA PRO A 92 53.09 21.04 -11.97
C PRO A 92 53.44 20.15 -13.17
N ALA A 93 54.38 19.20 -12.99
CA ALA A 93 54.73 18.20 -14.02
C ALA A 93 53.58 17.26 -14.43
N LYS A 94 52.59 17.02 -13.55
CA LYS A 94 51.40 16.18 -13.82
C LYS A 94 50.23 16.99 -14.40
N ALA A 95 50.25 18.31 -14.30
CA ALA A 95 49.20 19.17 -14.87
C ALA A 95 49.34 19.28 -16.40
N ALA A 96 50.58 19.34 -16.91
CA ALA A 96 50.85 19.43 -18.35
C ALA A 96 50.42 18.18 -19.14
N SER A 97 50.48 16.99 -18.53
CA SER A 97 50.08 15.73 -19.19
C SER A 97 48.56 15.52 -19.26
N LEU A 98 47.77 16.29 -18.50
CA LEU A 98 46.30 16.25 -18.51
C LEU A 98 45.69 17.26 -19.49
N SER A 99 46.40 18.33 -19.84
CA SER A 99 45.97 19.33 -20.81
C SER A 99 45.91 18.81 -22.25
N SER A 100 46.68 17.76 -22.57
CA SER A 100 46.76 17.20 -23.92
C SER A 100 45.67 16.18 -24.24
N ARG A 101 44.70 15.98 -23.34
CA ARG A 101 43.56 15.05 -23.51
C ARG A 101 42.19 15.74 -23.52
N LEU A 102 42.17 17.07 -23.64
CA LEU A 102 40.96 17.85 -23.87
C LEU A 102 40.88 18.31 -25.32
#